data_AF-A0ABD6IR97-F1
#
_entry.id   AF-A0ABD6IR97-F1
#
_cell.length_a   1.000
_cell.length_b   1.000
_cell.length_c   1.000
_cell.angle_alpha   90.00
_cell.angle_beta   90.00
_cell.angle_gamma   90.00
#
_symmetry.space_group_name_H-M   'P 1'
#
loop_
_entity.id
_entity.type
_entity.pdbx_description
1 polymer ?
#
loop_
_entity_poly.entity_id
_entity_poly.type
_entity_poly.pdbx_seq_one_letter_code
_entity_poly.pdbx_strand_id
1 'polypeptide(L)'
;AEAVARVARRGLPGLAVPAVALLGGAAVVACSALSGYGSVVPVIGALVYVLTSALAVARPLKGALDWLVPPFFRAAEYGTVLALACTADVNGALPAAFGLVAAVAYHHYDTVYRIRGNAGAPPAWLVRSIGGHDGRTLLVTVLAAALTAAQFTTALTVLAVIVALVVLAESIRFWVSAGAPAVHDEGETA
;
A
#
# COMPACT_ATOMS: atom_id res chain seq x y z
N ALA A 1 29.69 3.89 -5.78
CA ALA A 1 29.34 3.75 -7.21
C ALA A 1 29.18 2.27 -7.62
N GLU A 2 30.15 1.39 -7.40
CA GLU A 2 30.08 -0.02 -7.83
C GLU A 2 28.94 -0.83 -7.20
N ALA A 3 28.65 -0.65 -5.91
CA ALA A 3 27.54 -1.33 -5.24
C ALA A 3 26.19 -0.97 -5.87
N VAL A 4 25.97 0.32 -6.16
CA VAL A 4 24.78 0.82 -6.86
C VAL A 4 24.68 0.23 -8.26
N ALA A 5 25.79 0.20 -9.02
CA ALA A 5 25.83 -0.40 -10.35
C ALA A 5 25.64 -1.93 -10.35
N ARG A 6 25.97 -2.61 -9.25
CA ARG A 6 25.76 -4.04 -9.07
C ARG A 6 24.30 -4.33 -8.71
N VAL A 7 23.72 -3.54 -7.81
CA VAL A 7 22.28 -3.61 -7.46
C VAL A 7 21.42 -3.31 -8.69
N ALA A 8 21.77 -2.31 -9.49
CA ALA A 8 21.08 -1.99 -10.73
C ALA A 8 21.15 -3.12 -11.78
N ARG A 9 22.23 -3.93 -11.79
CA ARG A 9 22.43 -5.02 -12.77
C ARG A 9 21.96 -6.39 -12.31
N ARG A 10 22.06 -6.70 -11.01
CA ARG A 10 21.83 -8.05 -10.46
C ARG A 10 20.73 -8.12 -9.39
N GLY A 11 20.18 -6.97 -8.97
CA GLY A 11 19.20 -6.90 -7.89
C GLY A 11 19.80 -7.18 -6.51
N LEU A 12 18.94 -7.16 -5.49
CA LEU A 12 19.33 -7.43 -4.10
C LEU A 12 19.48 -8.95 -3.85
N PRO A 13 20.49 -9.38 -3.07
CA PRO A 13 20.70 -10.78 -2.73
C PRO A 13 19.87 -11.23 -1.52
N GLY A 14 19.22 -12.40 -1.61
CA GLY A 14 18.60 -13.10 -0.49
C GLY A 14 17.80 -12.21 0.47
N LEU A 15 18.20 -12.21 1.75
CA LEU A 15 17.56 -11.47 2.84
C LEU A 15 17.56 -9.94 2.67
N ALA A 16 18.36 -9.39 1.77
CA ALA A 16 18.37 -7.95 1.52
C ALA A 16 17.04 -7.45 0.92
N VAL A 17 16.30 -8.30 0.21
CA VAL A 17 14.99 -7.93 -0.36
C VAL A 17 13.96 -7.59 0.74
N PRO A 18 13.60 -8.52 1.65
CA PRO A 18 12.67 -8.20 2.73
C PRO A 18 13.23 -7.16 3.71
N ALA A 19 14.55 -7.11 3.92
CA ALA A 19 15.18 -6.08 4.75
C ALA A 19 14.99 -4.67 4.16
N VAL A 20 15.18 -4.48 2.85
CA VAL A 20 14.98 -3.17 2.21
C VAL A 20 13.50 -2.76 2.24
N ALA A 21 12.57 -3.71 2.03
CA ALA A 21 11.15 -3.44 2.16
C ALA A 21 10.78 -3.01 3.60
N LEU A 22 11.30 -3.70 4.61
CA LEU A 22 11.10 -3.36 6.02
C LEU A 22 11.68 -2.00 6.37
N LEU A 23 12.93 -1.73 6.02
CA LEU A 23 13.62 -0.49 6.35
C LEU A 23 12.97 0.72 5.67
N GLY A 24 12.60 0.59 4.39
CA GLY A 24 11.86 1.61 3.67
C GLY A 24 10.50 1.90 4.29
N GLY A 25 9.76 0.84 4.60
CA GLY A 25 8.45 0.95 5.25
C GLY A 25 8.51 1.55 6.66
N ALA A 26 9.48 1.11 7.47
CA ALA A 26 9.71 1.64 8.81
C ALA A 26 10.13 3.11 8.76
N ALA A 27 10.93 3.52 7.77
CA ALA A 27 11.36 4.90 7.62
C ALA A 27 10.18 5.84 7.37
N VAL A 28 9.28 5.53 6.43
CA VAL A 28 8.12 6.40 6.15
C VAL A 28 7.17 6.46 7.34
N VAL A 29 6.89 5.33 8.00
CA VAL A 29 6.03 5.31 9.20
C VAL A 29 6.66 6.11 10.35
N ALA A 30 7.97 5.95 10.59
CA ALA A 30 8.67 6.68 11.64
C ALA A 30 8.69 8.19 11.35
N CYS A 31 8.97 8.60 10.10
CA CYS A 31 8.88 10.00 9.70
C CYS A 31 7.49 10.57 9.98
N SER A 32 6.43 9.87 9.57
CA SER A 32 5.04 10.28 9.80
C SER A 32 4.66 10.34 11.27
N ALA A 33 5.03 9.33 12.06
CA ALA A 33 4.67 9.24 13.48
C ALA A 33 5.42 10.25 14.34
N LEU A 34 6.68 10.55 14.01
CA LEU A 34 7.54 11.40 14.85
C LEU A 34 7.46 12.88 14.50
N SER A 35 7.24 13.24 13.23
CA SER A 35 7.09 14.65 12.84
C SER A 35 5.64 15.10 12.67
N GLY A 36 4.71 14.15 12.51
CA GLY A 36 3.28 14.42 12.38
C GLY A 36 2.85 15.14 11.11
N TYR A 37 1.58 15.51 11.11
CA TYR A 37 0.89 16.29 10.09
C TYR A 37 1.47 17.72 9.93
N GLY A 38 1.43 18.28 8.71
CA GLY A 38 1.98 19.60 8.37
C GLY A 38 3.52 19.66 8.17
N SER A 39 4.25 18.60 8.54
CA SER A 39 5.69 18.48 8.31
C SER A 39 6.02 18.02 6.88
N VAL A 40 7.17 18.45 6.36
CA VAL A 40 7.73 17.94 5.08
C VAL A 40 8.50 16.63 5.24
N VAL A 41 8.90 16.27 6.46
CA VAL A 41 9.68 15.05 6.75
C VAL A 41 8.97 13.76 6.30
N PRO A 42 7.65 13.59 6.44
CA PRO A 42 6.92 12.43 5.92
C PRO A 42 7.05 12.28 4.39
N VAL A 43 7.12 13.39 3.65
CA VAL A 43 7.29 13.38 2.19
C VAL A 43 8.67 12.81 1.83
N ILE A 44 9.71 13.22 2.56
CA ILE A 44 11.07 12.68 2.37
C ILE A 44 11.09 11.18 2.68
N GLY A 45 10.46 10.76 3.78
CA GLY A 45 10.30 9.35 4.14
C GLY A 45 9.56 8.56 3.05
N ALA A 46 8.50 9.13 2.47
CA ALA A 46 7.74 8.50 1.39
C ALA A 46 8.54 8.38 0.09
N LEU A 47 9.38 9.36 -0.25
CA LEU A 47 10.30 9.26 -1.40
C LEU A 47 11.32 8.12 -1.20
N VAL A 48 11.89 7.99 0.00
CA VAL A 48 12.75 6.85 0.35
C VAL A 48 11.98 5.53 0.23
N TYR A 49 10.74 5.49 0.72
CA TYR A 49 9.87 4.32 0.61
C TYR A 49 9.59 3.94 -0.85
N VAL A 50 9.27 4.89 -1.74
CA VAL A 50 9.07 4.63 -3.18
C VAL A 50 10.31 4.02 -3.82
N LEU A 51 11.50 4.53 -3.50
CA LEU A 51 12.75 4.01 -4.05
C LEU A 51 13.06 2.59 -3.53
N THR A 52 12.87 2.38 -2.23
CA THR A 52 13.13 1.08 -1.59
C THR A 52 12.10 0.03 -1.95
N SER A 53 10.82 0.39 -2.12
CA SER A 53 9.78 -0.51 -2.61
C SER A 53 10.06 -0.96 -4.03
N ALA A 54 10.38 -0.02 -4.93
CA ALA A 54 10.75 -0.31 -6.31
C ALA A 54 11.98 -1.24 -6.36
N LEU A 55 12.97 -0.99 -5.50
CA LEU A 55 14.15 -1.83 -5.42
C LEU A 55 13.85 -3.25 -4.91
N ALA A 56 13.00 -3.39 -3.89
CA ALA A 56 12.62 -4.68 -3.33
C ALA A 56 11.86 -5.56 -4.34
N VAL A 57 11.08 -4.97 -5.25
CA VAL A 57 10.33 -5.70 -6.30
C VAL A 57 11.03 -5.75 -7.66
N ALA A 58 12.27 -5.25 -7.76
CA ALA A 58 13.02 -5.22 -9.02
C ALA A 58 13.38 -6.62 -9.57
N ARG A 59 13.20 -7.67 -8.77
CA ARG A 59 13.40 -9.08 -9.14
C ARG A 59 12.20 -9.93 -8.72
N PRO A 60 11.99 -11.10 -9.35
CA PRO A 60 10.99 -12.06 -8.86
C PRO A 60 11.25 -12.45 -7.40
N LEU A 61 10.19 -12.36 -6.59
CA LEU A 61 10.15 -12.72 -5.17
C LEU A 61 10.06 -14.24 -5.02
N LYS A 62 11.21 -14.91 -4.91
CA LYS A 62 11.32 -16.38 -4.86
C LYS A 62 12.18 -16.88 -3.69
N GLY A 63 12.75 -15.98 -2.91
CA GLY A 63 13.52 -16.29 -1.71
C GLY A 63 12.63 -16.75 -0.55
N ALA A 64 13.23 -17.49 0.39
CA ALA A 64 12.51 -18.10 1.52
C ALA A 64 11.76 -17.10 2.42
N LEU A 65 12.23 -15.84 2.49
CA LEU A 65 11.59 -14.77 3.26
C LEU A 65 10.97 -13.67 2.39
N ASP A 66 10.97 -13.81 1.06
CA ASP A 66 10.43 -12.78 0.16
C ASP A 66 8.91 -12.62 0.31
N TRP A 67 8.22 -13.61 0.89
CA TRP A 67 6.81 -13.54 1.24
C TRP A 67 6.49 -12.46 2.29
N LEU A 68 7.50 -11.95 3.02
CA LEU A 68 7.36 -10.83 3.95
C LEU A 68 7.25 -9.46 3.25
N VAL A 69 7.62 -9.37 1.97
CA VAL A 69 7.63 -8.09 1.25
C VAL A 69 6.21 -7.48 1.15
N PRO A 70 5.17 -8.22 0.71
CA PRO A 70 3.81 -7.69 0.70
C PRO A 70 3.32 -7.18 2.07
N PRO A 71 3.39 -7.93 3.19
CA PRO A 71 2.92 -7.43 4.48
C PRO A 71 3.69 -6.21 4.98
N PHE A 72 5.00 -6.10 4.72
CA PHE A 72 5.75 -4.88 5.06
C PHE A 72 5.26 -3.66 4.28
N PHE A 73 4.95 -3.80 2.99
CA PHE A 73 4.38 -2.69 2.22
C PHE A 73 2.98 -2.28 2.70
N ARG A 74 2.17 -3.25 3.15
CA ARG A 74 0.86 -2.96 3.72
C ARG A 74 0.97 -2.23 5.06
N ALA A 75 1.81 -2.73 5.95
CA ALA A 75 2.07 -2.10 7.24
C ALA A 75 2.61 -0.67 7.08
N ALA A 76 3.52 -0.46 6.12
CA ALA A 76 4.05 0.86 5.79
C ALA A 76 2.96 1.84 5.34
N GLU A 77 2.10 1.41 4.41
CA GLU A 77 1.02 2.24 3.91
C GLU A 77 -0.01 2.58 5.01
N TYR A 78 -0.52 1.57 5.71
CA TYR A 78 -1.55 1.77 6.75
C TYR A 78 -1.00 2.58 7.93
N GLY A 79 0.19 2.24 8.39
CA GLY A 79 0.85 2.97 9.47
C GLY A 79 1.08 4.43 9.13
N THR A 80 1.49 4.72 7.90
CA THR A 80 1.72 6.12 7.44
C THR A 80 0.43 6.92 7.41
N VAL A 81 -0.63 6.37 6.80
CA VAL A 81 -1.93 7.04 6.69
C VAL A 81 -2.52 7.31 8.08
N LEU A 82 -2.49 6.31 8.97
CA LEU A 82 -3.03 6.43 10.33
C LEU A 82 -2.19 7.39 11.18
N ALA A 83 -0.86 7.35 11.12
CA ALA A 83 0.00 8.26 11.87
C ALA A 83 -0.24 9.75 11.53
N LEU A 84 -0.39 10.05 10.23
CA LEU A 84 -0.70 11.42 9.79
C LEU A 84 -2.11 11.85 10.17
N ALA A 85 -3.10 10.96 10.07
CA ALA A 85 -4.47 11.28 10.47
C ALA A 85 -4.62 11.48 11.98
N CYS A 86 -3.93 10.67 12.80
CA CYS A 86 -3.91 10.83 14.26
C CYS A 86 -3.33 12.17 14.71
N THR A 87 -2.39 12.74 13.94
CA THR A 87 -1.70 13.99 14.28
C THR A 87 -2.30 15.22 13.60
N ALA A 88 -3.36 15.06 12.79
CA ALA A 88 -4.05 16.16 12.12
C ALA A 88 -5.01 16.95 13.03
N ASP A 89 -5.25 16.47 14.25
CA ASP A 89 -6.03 17.13 15.31
C ASP A 89 -7.46 17.57 14.90
N VAL A 90 -8.10 16.79 14.03
CA VAL A 90 -9.50 16.98 13.64
C VAL A 90 -10.26 15.65 13.65
N ASN A 91 -11.44 15.66 14.26
CA ASN A 91 -12.24 14.44 14.51
C ASN A 91 -12.53 13.61 13.25
N GLY A 92 -12.64 14.25 12.08
CA GLY A 92 -12.94 13.57 10.82
C GLY A 92 -11.75 12.87 10.15
N ALA A 93 -10.50 13.22 10.50
CA ALA A 93 -9.33 12.71 9.80
C ALA A 93 -9.16 11.20 10.00
N LEU A 94 -9.30 10.71 11.24
CA LEU A 94 -9.10 9.30 11.56
C LEU A 94 -10.18 8.40 10.89
N PRO A 95 -11.49 8.70 10.96
CA PRO A 95 -12.49 7.98 10.19
C PRO A 95 -12.22 7.97 8.68
N ALA A 96 -11.81 9.11 8.11
CA ALA A 96 -11.49 9.20 6.68
C ALA A 96 -10.28 8.33 6.30
N ALA A 97 -9.24 8.32 7.14
CA ALA A 97 -8.07 7.44 7.01
C ALA A 97 -8.47 5.96 7.10
N PHE A 98 -9.31 5.59 8.05
CA PHE A 98 -9.84 4.22 8.15
C PHE A 98 -10.65 3.83 6.92
N GLY A 99 -11.45 4.74 6.35
CA GLY A 99 -12.14 4.51 5.10
C GLY A 99 -11.18 4.17 3.96
N LEU A 100 -10.06 4.89 3.85
CA LEU A 100 -9.03 4.60 2.87
C LEU A 100 -8.35 3.24 3.11
N VAL A 101 -7.98 2.95 4.37
CA VAL A 101 -7.39 1.66 4.76
C VAL A 101 -8.35 0.52 4.45
N ALA A 102 -9.64 0.67 4.72
CA ALA A 102 -10.66 -0.34 4.43
C ALA A 102 -10.80 -0.61 2.92
N ALA A 103 -10.86 0.45 2.09
CA ALA A 103 -10.92 0.32 0.64
C ALA A 103 -9.71 -0.43 0.07
N VAL A 104 -8.53 -0.09 0.59
CA VAL A 104 -7.26 -0.71 0.18
C VAL A 104 -7.17 -2.16 0.69
N ALA A 105 -7.61 -2.43 1.92
CA ALA A 105 -7.65 -3.78 2.49
C ALA A 105 -8.61 -4.69 1.72
N TYR A 106 -9.77 -4.17 1.32
CA TYR A 106 -10.71 -4.89 0.46
C TYR A 106 -10.04 -5.30 -0.86
N HIS A 107 -9.29 -4.40 -1.51
CA HIS A 107 -8.55 -4.73 -2.74
C HIS A 107 -7.55 -5.88 -2.54
N HIS A 108 -6.87 -5.96 -1.40
CA HIS A 108 -5.96 -7.06 -1.11
C HIS A 108 -6.70 -8.34 -0.84
N TYR A 109 -7.80 -8.26 -0.12
CA TYR A 109 -8.63 -9.42 0.16
C TYR A 109 -9.17 -10.01 -1.14
N ASP A 110 -9.68 -9.17 -2.04
CA ASP A 110 -10.08 -9.56 -3.39
C ASP A 110 -8.93 -10.24 -4.15
N THR A 111 -7.72 -9.67 -4.11
CA THR A 111 -6.53 -10.28 -4.72
C THR A 111 -6.23 -11.68 -4.16
N VAL A 112 -6.28 -11.86 -2.85
CA VAL A 112 -6.04 -13.15 -2.18
C VAL A 112 -7.07 -14.18 -2.63
N TYR A 113 -8.36 -13.80 -2.69
CA TYR A 113 -9.41 -14.72 -3.10
C TYR A 113 -9.30 -15.15 -4.56
N ARG A 114 -8.92 -14.24 -5.46
CA ARG A 114 -8.68 -14.60 -6.87
C ARG A 114 -7.52 -15.57 -7.04
N ILE A 115 -6.43 -15.36 -6.30
CA ILE A 115 -5.27 -16.26 -6.32
C ILE A 115 -5.64 -17.63 -5.75
N ARG A 116 -6.38 -17.68 -4.63
CA ARG A 116 -6.89 -18.93 -4.04
C ARG A 116 -7.83 -19.68 -4.98
N GLY A 117 -8.69 -18.96 -5.70
CA GLY A 117 -9.56 -19.50 -6.74
C GLY A 117 -8.88 -19.80 -8.08
N ASN A 118 -7.54 -19.80 -8.13
CA ASN A 118 -6.73 -20.04 -9.33
C ASN A 118 -7.07 -19.12 -10.53
N ALA A 119 -7.61 -17.94 -10.26
CA ALA A 119 -8.02 -16.97 -11.27
C ALA A 119 -6.97 -15.87 -11.51
N GLY A 120 -5.84 -15.93 -10.80
CA GLY A 120 -4.69 -15.04 -10.98
C GLY A 120 -4.80 -13.72 -10.21
N ALA A 121 -3.88 -12.80 -10.51
CA ALA A 121 -3.84 -11.48 -9.90
C ALA A 121 -4.75 -10.47 -10.64
N PRO A 122 -5.23 -9.41 -9.97
CA PRO A 122 -5.96 -8.34 -10.62
C PRO A 122 -5.16 -7.69 -11.76
N PRO A 123 -5.85 -7.11 -12.76
CA PRO A 123 -5.18 -6.55 -13.92
C PRO A 123 -4.30 -5.36 -13.53
N ALA A 124 -3.11 -5.27 -14.14
CA ALA A 124 -2.11 -4.27 -13.75
C ALA A 124 -2.59 -2.81 -13.92
N TRP A 125 -3.56 -2.54 -14.80
CA TRP A 125 -4.15 -1.21 -14.93
C TRP A 125 -4.89 -0.77 -13.66
N LEU A 126 -5.52 -1.70 -12.92
CA LEU A 126 -6.25 -1.42 -11.69
C LEU A 126 -5.29 -0.91 -10.61
N VAL A 127 -4.17 -1.62 -10.41
CA VAL A 127 -3.14 -1.24 -9.43
C VAL A 127 -2.55 0.14 -9.76
N ARG A 128 -2.31 0.40 -11.06
CA ARG A 128 -1.77 1.70 -11.52
C ARG A 128 -2.77 2.84 -11.35
N SER A 129 -4.06 2.62 -11.64
CA SER A 129 -5.07 3.68 -11.55
C SER A 129 -5.34 4.13 -10.12
N ILE A 130 -5.20 3.22 -9.14
CA ILE A 130 -5.31 3.55 -7.71
C ILE A 130 -3.98 3.98 -7.07
N GLY A 131 -2.92 4.15 -7.88
CA GLY A 131 -1.63 4.70 -7.48
C GLY A 131 -0.67 3.74 -6.77
N GLY A 132 -0.93 2.43 -6.76
CA GLY A 132 -0.11 1.47 -6.02
C GLY A 132 -0.11 1.76 -4.50
N HIS A 133 0.75 1.09 -3.74
CA HIS A 133 0.91 1.39 -2.30
C HIS A 133 1.88 2.54 -2.06
N ASP A 134 2.94 2.60 -2.85
CA ASP A 134 4.01 3.59 -2.79
C ASP A 134 3.54 4.96 -3.28
N GLY A 135 2.90 5.03 -4.45
CA GLY A 135 2.37 6.28 -5.01
C GLY A 135 1.25 6.87 -4.16
N ARG A 136 0.34 6.03 -3.65
CA ARG A 136 -0.72 6.47 -2.72
C ARG A 136 -0.17 6.94 -1.38
N THR A 137 0.83 6.25 -0.82
CA THR A 137 1.51 6.70 0.40
C THR A 137 2.17 8.06 0.18
N LEU A 138 2.91 8.23 -0.91
CA LEU A 138 3.52 9.51 -1.27
C LEU A 138 2.46 10.61 -1.40
N LEU A 139 1.38 10.37 -2.13
CA LEU A 139 0.28 11.32 -2.27
C LEU A 139 -0.27 11.74 -0.91
N VAL A 140 -0.57 10.81 0.00
CA VAL A 140 -1.07 11.13 1.34
C VAL A 140 -0.08 11.99 2.12
N THR A 141 1.23 11.69 2.07
CA THR A 141 2.23 12.52 2.75
C THR A 141 2.31 13.95 2.20
N VAL A 142 2.19 14.12 0.87
CA VAL A 142 2.17 15.43 0.22
C VAL A 142 0.91 16.20 0.61
N LEU A 143 -0.25 15.55 0.61
CA LEU A 143 -1.51 16.17 1.02
C LEU A 143 -1.47 16.59 2.50
N ALA A 144 -0.88 15.77 3.37
CA ALA A 144 -0.71 16.09 4.80
C ALA A 144 0.22 17.29 5.04
N ALA A 145 1.21 17.49 4.17
CA ALA A 145 2.12 18.63 4.25
C ALA A 145 1.54 19.92 3.65
N ALA A 146 0.69 19.81 2.62
CA ALA A 146 0.26 20.95 1.80
C ALA A 146 -1.13 21.50 2.15
N LEU A 147 -2.02 20.68 2.70
CA LEU A 147 -3.41 21.06 2.97
C LEU A 147 -3.61 21.47 4.42
N THR A 148 -4.70 22.18 4.71
CA THR A 148 -5.24 22.35 6.08
C THR A 148 -5.92 21.07 6.58
N ALA A 149 -6.12 20.92 7.90
CA ALA A 149 -6.58 19.65 8.47
C ALA A 149 -7.98 19.25 7.97
N ALA A 150 -8.86 20.24 7.78
CA ALA A 150 -10.17 20.04 7.17
C ALA A 150 -10.06 19.58 5.71
N GLN A 151 -9.21 20.24 4.91
CA GLN A 151 -8.98 19.85 3.52
C GLN A 151 -8.31 18.47 3.41
N PHE A 152 -7.39 18.13 4.31
CA PHE A 152 -6.77 16.81 4.39
C PHE A 152 -7.81 15.72 4.69
N THR A 153 -8.74 15.98 5.61
CA THR A 153 -9.88 15.09 5.90
C THR A 153 -10.75 14.87 4.66
N THR A 154 -11.09 15.93 3.94
CA THR A 154 -11.83 15.84 2.67
C THR A 154 -11.03 15.05 1.63
N ALA A 155 -9.74 15.32 1.50
CA ALA A 155 -8.88 14.64 0.53
C ALA A 155 -8.76 13.13 0.82
N LEU A 156 -8.60 12.73 2.08
CA LEU A 156 -8.62 11.32 2.49
C LEU A 156 -9.96 10.65 2.16
N THR A 157 -11.07 11.33 2.43
CA THR A 157 -12.42 10.83 2.11
C THR A 157 -12.59 10.63 0.61
N VAL A 158 -12.24 11.64 -0.20
CA VAL A 158 -12.32 11.57 -1.66
C VAL A 158 -11.44 10.46 -2.20
N LEU A 159 -10.21 10.34 -1.71
CA LEU A 159 -9.28 9.28 -2.10
C LEU A 159 -9.84 7.89 -1.74
N ALA A 160 -10.40 7.74 -0.54
CA ALA A 160 -11.04 6.49 -0.11
C ALA A 160 -12.20 6.10 -1.03
N VAL A 161 -13.08 7.04 -1.34
CA VAL A 161 -14.23 6.82 -2.24
C VAL A 161 -13.76 6.44 -3.65
N ILE A 162 -12.79 7.17 -4.22
CA ILE A 162 -12.26 6.87 -5.56
C ILE A 162 -11.66 5.46 -5.59
N VAL A 163 -10.80 5.12 -4.61
CA VAL A 163 -10.19 3.79 -4.53
C VAL A 163 -11.26 2.72 -4.37
N ALA A 164 -12.22 2.92 -3.47
CA ALA A 164 -13.31 1.97 -3.24
C ALA A 164 -14.14 1.74 -4.51
N LEU A 165 -14.57 2.81 -5.19
CA LEU A 165 -15.38 2.71 -6.41
C LEU A 165 -14.64 1.96 -7.52
N VAL A 166 -13.38 2.31 -7.77
CA VAL A 166 -12.59 1.68 -8.84
C VAL A 166 -12.36 0.20 -8.54
N VAL A 167 -12.00 -0.14 -7.29
CA VAL A 167 -11.76 -1.53 -6.86
C VAL A 167 -13.05 -2.34 -6.85
N LEU A 168 -14.13 -1.81 -6.29
CA LEU A 168 -15.41 -2.53 -6.22
C LEU A 168 -16.00 -2.74 -7.61
N ALA A 169 -15.96 -1.74 -8.48
CA ALA A 169 -16.46 -1.89 -9.84
C ALA A 169 -15.69 -2.97 -10.61
N GLU A 170 -14.37 -3.01 -10.48
CA GLU A 170 -13.56 -4.05 -11.12
C GLU A 170 -13.82 -5.43 -10.50
N SER A 171 -13.89 -5.51 -9.17
CA SER A 171 -14.21 -6.72 -8.41
C SER A 171 -15.55 -7.32 -8.81
N ILE A 172 -16.62 -6.51 -8.77
CA ILE A 172 -17.96 -6.94 -9.17
C ILE A 172 -17.96 -7.42 -10.61
N ARG A 173 -17.40 -6.63 -11.54
CA ARG A 173 -17.33 -7.00 -12.96
C ARG A 173 -16.61 -8.34 -13.15
N PHE A 174 -15.49 -8.54 -12.45
CA PHE A 174 -14.74 -9.79 -12.53
C PHE A 174 -15.52 -10.97 -11.97
N TRP A 175 -15.99 -10.91 -10.72
CA TRP A 175 -16.64 -12.05 -10.07
C TRP A 175 -17.95 -12.44 -10.76
N VAL A 176 -18.67 -11.48 -11.34
CA VAL A 176 -19.88 -11.74 -12.12
C VAL A 176 -19.56 -12.40 -13.47
N SER A 177 -18.44 -12.07 -14.11
CA SER A 177 -18.11 -12.55 -15.47
C SER A 177 -17.19 -13.76 -15.52
N ALA A 178 -16.36 -13.98 -14.50
CA ALA A 178 -15.31 -14.99 -14.53
C ALA A 178 -15.83 -16.43 -14.42
N GLY A 179 -17.04 -16.63 -13.90
CA GLY A 179 -17.56 -17.96 -13.56
C GLY A 179 -16.64 -18.73 -12.60
N ALA A 180 -15.74 -18.02 -11.90
CA ALA A 180 -14.75 -18.60 -11.03
C ALA A 180 -15.46 -19.23 -9.83
N PRO A 181 -15.08 -20.45 -9.40
CA PRO A 181 -15.65 -21.03 -8.21
C PRO A 181 -15.28 -20.10 -7.05
N ALA A 182 -16.29 -19.47 -6.44
CA ALA A 182 -16.13 -18.90 -5.13
C ALA A 182 -15.88 -20.09 -4.19
N VAL A 183 -14.60 -20.42 -3.99
CA VAL A 183 -14.21 -21.51 -3.09
C VAL A 183 -14.63 -21.08 -1.69
N HIS A 184 -15.78 -21.57 -1.25
CA HIS A 184 -16.32 -21.36 0.10
C HIS A 184 -15.64 -22.35 1.05
N ASP A 185 -14.37 -22.11 1.34
CA ASP A 185 -13.61 -22.90 2.31
C ASP A 185 -13.90 -22.43 3.75
N GLU A 186 -15.18 -22.28 4.07
CA GLU A 186 -15.66 -21.98 5.43
C GLU A 186 -16.51 -23.14 5.99
N GLY A 187 -16.52 -24.29 5.30
CA GLY A 187 -17.43 -25.41 5.59
C GLY A 187 -16.80 -26.81 5.75
N GLU A 188 -15.50 -26.99 5.61
CA GLU A 188 -14.89 -28.29 5.98
C GLU A 188 -14.55 -28.30 7.48
N THR A 189 -15.37 -29.02 8.22
CA THR A 189 -15.10 -29.41 9.60
C THR A 189 -13.75 -30.12 9.70
N ALA A 190 -12.85 -29.56 10.50
CA ALA A 190 -11.66 -30.25 10.98
C ALA A 190 -11.99 -31.54 11.74
#